data_AF-A0A7W6E6U5-F1
#
_entry.id   AF-A0A7W6E6U5-F1
#
_cell.length_a   1.000
_cell.length_b   1.000
_cell.length_c   1.000
_cell.angle_alpha   90.00
_cell.angle_beta   90.00
_cell.angle_gamma   90.00
#
_symmetry.space_group_name_H-M   'P 1'
#
loop_
_entity.id
_entity.type
_entity.pdbx_description
1 polymer ?
#
loop_
_entity_poly.entity_id
_entity_poly.type
_entity_poly.pdbx_seq_one_letter_code
_entity_poly.pdbx_strand_id
1 'polypeptide(L)' 'MLKLLKETGIAAVLYFALSWAFGLGIEEGDSWPEAAMAAAMFAVLYFILGLALRWFKKRKS' A
#
# COMPACT_ATOMS: atom_id res chain seq x y z
N MET A 1 9.15 0.82 14.39
CA MET A 1 9.24 1.11 12.94
C MET A 1 9.19 -0.18 12.12
N LEU A 2 10.01 -1.19 12.45
CA LEU A 2 10.08 -2.48 11.72
C LEU A 2 8.72 -3.17 11.48
N LYS A 3 7.82 -3.18 12.47
CA LYS A 3 6.47 -3.77 12.31
C LYS A 3 5.65 -3.07 11.22
N LEU A 4 5.66 -1.73 11.18
CA LEU A 4 4.91 -0.97 10.17
C LEU A 4 5.46 -1.21 8.76
N LEU A 5 6.78 -1.29 8.62
CA LEU A 5 7.42 -1.58 7.33
C LEU A 5 7.04 -2.98 6.81
N LYS A 6 7.01 -3.99 7.69
CA LYS A 6 6.55 -5.34 7.33
C LYS A 6 5.08 -5.34 6.90
N GLU A 7 4.21 -4.69 7.67
CA GLU A 7 2.77 -4.57 7.35
C GLU A 7 2.56 -3.86 6.00
N THR A 8 3.32 -2.79 5.76
CA THR A 8 3.27 -2.04 4.49
C THR A 8 3.73 -2.88 3.31
N GLY A 9 4.83 -3.62 3.45
CA GLY A 9 5.32 -4.50 2.38
C GLY A 9 4.32 -5.61 2.04
N ILE A 10 3.70 -6.22 3.05
CA ILE A 10 2.66 -7.23 2.85
C ILE A 10 1.44 -6.61 2.14
N ALA A 11 0.99 -5.44 2.60
CA ALA A 11 -0.13 -4.73 2.00
C ALA A 11 0.14 -4.35 0.54
N ALA A 12 1.37 -3.94 0.21
CA ALA A 12 1.79 -3.61 -1.15
C ALA A 12 1.72 -4.84 -2.08
N VAL A 13 2.24 -5.98 -1.64
CA VAL A 13 2.23 -7.23 -2.41
C VAL A 13 0.80 -7.73 -2.62
N LEU A 14 -0.04 -7.69 -1.58
CA LEU A 14 -1.44 -8.06 -1.68
C LEU A 14 -2.19 -7.15 -2.66
N TYR A 15 -1.97 -5.84 -2.58
CA TYR A 15 -2.60 -4.89 -3.49
C TYR A 15 -2.15 -5.11 -4.94
N PHE A 16 -0.86 -5.36 -5.17
CA PHE A 16 -0.35 -5.70 -6.50
C PHE A 16 -1.01 -6.95 -7.05
N ALA A 17 -1.07 -8.02 -6.27
CA ALA A 17 -1.70 -9.28 -6.68
C ALA A 17 -3.20 -9.11 -6.99
N LEU A 18 -3.92 -8.34 -6.17
CA LEU A 18 -5.34 -8.05 -6.39
C LEU A 18 -5.56 -7.14 -7.60
N SER A 19 -4.70 -6.14 -7.79
CA SER A 19 -4.76 -5.25 -8.95
C SER A 19 -4.53 -6.03 -10.22
N TRP A 20 -3.54 -6.92 -10.23
CA TRP A 20 -3.25 -7.79 -11.36
C TRP A 20 -4.37 -8.79 -11.67
N ALA A 21 -4.95 -9.41 -10.63
CA ALA A 21 -5.98 -10.43 -10.80
C ALA A 21 -7.37 -9.86 -11.15
N PHE A 22 -7.71 -8.67 -10.64
CA PHE A 22 -9.05 -8.09 -10.74
C PHE A 22 -9.11 -6.75 -11.49
N GLY A 23 -7.98 -6.25 -12.01
CA GLY A 23 -7.92 -4.96 -12.70
C GLY A 23 -8.15 -3.76 -11.78
N LEU A 24 -7.84 -3.86 -10.48
CA LEU A 24 -8.06 -2.74 -9.55
C LEU A 24 -7.10 -1.59 -9.85
N GLY A 25 -7.64 -0.48 -10.36
CA GLY A 25 -6.86 0.73 -10.64
C GLY A 25 -5.97 0.66 -11.88
N ILE A 26 -6.22 -0.31 -12.77
CA ILE A 26 -5.56 -0.46 -14.07
C ILE A 26 -6.64 -0.52 -15.15
N GLU A 27 -6.47 0.23 -16.24
CA GLU A 27 -7.41 0.25 -17.36
C GLU A 27 -7.21 -0.97 -18.26
N GLU A 28 -8.24 -1.30 -19.05
CA GLU A 28 -8.21 -2.45 -19.96
C GLU A 28 -7.19 -2.18 -21.09
N GLY A 29 -5.99 -2.78 -20.96
CA GLY A 29 -4.85 -2.53 -21.84
C GLY A 29 -3.56 -2.13 -21.10
N ASP A 30 -3.66 -1.82 -19.81
CA ASP A 30 -2.49 -1.53 -18.97
C ASP A 30 -1.68 -2.79 -18.68
N SER A 31 -0.36 -2.61 -18.51
CA SER A 31 0.60 -3.68 -18.30
C SER A 31 1.02 -3.83 -16.83
N TRP A 32 1.89 -4.79 -16.55
CA TRP A 32 2.38 -5.06 -15.18
C TRP A 32 3.11 -3.89 -14.48
N PRO A 33 3.77 -2.96 -15.19
CA PRO A 33 4.34 -1.75 -14.59
C PRO A 33 3.30 -0.81 -13.99
N GLU A 34 2.12 -0.67 -14.61
CA GLU A 34 1.05 0.19 -14.12
C GLU A 34 0.47 -0.36 -12.81
N ALA A 35 0.25 -1.68 -12.74
CA ALA A 35 -0.13 -2.37 -11.52
C ALA A 35 0.92 -2.19 -10.40
N ALA A 36 2.21 -2.23 -10.75
CA ALA A 36 3.31 -2.04 -9.80
C ALA A 36 3.35 -0.61 -9.27
N MET A 37 3.08 0.39 -10.14
CA MET A 37 3.00 1.78 -9.76
C MET A 37 1.81 2.05 -8.82
N ALA A 38 0.64 1.48 -9.14
CA ALA A 38 -0.55 1.56 -8.27
C ALA A 38 -0.27 0.95 -6.89
N ALA A 39 0.37 -0.22 -6.85
CA ALA A 39 0.78 -0.86 -5.61
C ALA A 39 1.80 -0.04 -4.81
N ALA A 40 2.74 0.62 -5.49
CA ALA A 40 3.70 1.52 -4.84
C ALA A 40 3.00 2.73 -4.22
N MET A 41 2.06 3.37 -4.94
CA MET A 41 1.26 4.48 -4.39
C MET A 41 0.45 4.04 -3.17
N PHE A 42 -0.23 2.90 -3.27
CA PHE A 42 -0.98 2.33 -2.15
C PHE A 42 -0.09 2.07 -0.93
N ALA A 43 1.10 1.51 -1.13
CA ALA A 43 2.06 1.24 -0.06
C ALA A 43 2.49 2.53 0.66
N VAL A 44 2.79 3.59 -0.09
CA VAL A 44 3.15 4.90 0.48
C VAL A 44 2.00 5.46 1.31
N LEU A 45 0.78 5.44 0.79
CA LEU A 45 -0.40 5.94 1.52
C LEU A 45 -0.64 5.13 2.80
N TYR A 46 -0.58 3.80 2.72
CA TYR A 46 -0.73 2.91 3.87
C TYR A 46 0.31 3.22 4.95
N PHE A 47 1.57 3.43 4.55
CA PHE A 47 2.65 3.77 5.46
C PHE A 47 2.43 5.12 6.15
N ILE A 48 2.03 6.15 5.41
CA ILE A 48 1.75 7.49 5.94
C ILE A 48 0.58 7.43 6.94
N LEU A 49 -0.50 6.74 6.60
CA LEU A 49 -1.63 6.51 7.51
C LEU A 49 -1.20 5.80 8.79
N GLY A 50 -0.39 4.73 8.67
CA GLY A 50 0.15 4.01 9.82
C GLY A 50 1.06 4.88 10.71
N LEU A 51 1.83 5.79 10.11
CA LEU A 51 2.62 6.78 10.84
C LEU A 51 1.73 7.80 11.56
N ALA A 52 0.72 8.35 10.89
CA ALA A 52 -0.23 9.29 11.47
C ALA A 52 -0.95 8.67 12.68
N LEU A 53 -1.47 7.45 12.53
CA LEU A 53 -2.14 6.73 13.61
C LEU A 53 -1.21 6.49 14.81
N ARG A 54 0.05 6.08 14.58
CA ARG A 54 1.04 5.94 15.66
C ARG A 54 1.32 7.27 16.34
N TRP A 55 1.43 8.35 15.57
CA TRP A 55 1.71 9.68 16.11
C TRP A 55 0.58 10.17 17.01
N PHE A 56 -0.68 10.05 16.57
CA PHE A 56 -1.84 10.38 17.41
C PHE A 56 -1.96 9.46 18.64
N LYS A 57 -1.69 8.16 18.49
CA LYS A 57 -1.69 7.23 19.62
C LYS A 57 -0.64 7.59 20.67
N LYS A 58 0.54 8.07 20.26
CA LYS A 58 1.60 8.51 21.16
C LYS A 58 1.24 9.80 21.92
N ARG A 59 0.40 10.68 21.36
CA ARG A 59 -0.05 11.92 22.02
C ARG A 59 -1.20 11.74 23.03
N LYS A 60 -1.87 10.57 23.02
CA LYS A 60 -2.96 10.24 23.95
C LYS A 60 -2.50 9.50 25.22
N SER A 61 -1.20 9.20 25.34
CA SER A 61 -0.56 8.58 26.50
C SER A 61 0.39 9.56 27.15
#